data_AF-A0A9C9PK95-F1
#
_entry.id   AF-A0A9C9PK95-F1
#
_cell.length_a   1.000
_cell.length_b   1.000
_cell.length_c   1.000
_cell.angle_alpha   90.00
_cell.angle_beta   90.00
_cell.angle_gamma   90.00
#
_symmetry.space_group_name_H-M   'P 1'
#
loop_
_entity.id
_entity.type
_entity.pdbx_description
1 polymer ?
#
loop_
_entity_poly.entity_id
_entity_poly.type
_entity_poly.pdbx_seq_one_letter_code
_entity_poly.pdbx_strand_id
1 'polypeptide(L)'
;MSFVNEFEDEIFDGENIDMPSKKHSQAQTNITGLLYNDKRFTPFVELSLDASSIDLSQFGLKAKDELVSNVCVYIEPPLDQEDDELGFDEIRVTKMPDLAIEVLSPKQIINDLLFKIKAYFALGVKSCWLVMPSVQIIKVYSQAGAKIVAKTFEPQRDTEIVDEVMDIRLPIQKVFTRH
;
A
#
# COMPACT_ATOMS: atom_id res chain seq x y z
N MET A 1 43.20 0.01 -24.66
CA MET A 1 41.74 0.06 -24.86
C MET A 1 41.09 -0.44 -23.57
N SER A 2 40.86 0.46 -22.63
CA SER A 2 40.01 0.22 -21.47
C SER A 2 38.60 0.69 -21.85
N PHE A 3 37.66 -0.24 -21.96
CA PHE A 3 36.24 0.11 -21.98
C PHE A 3 35.88 0.58 -20.57
N VAL A 4 35.86 1.91 -20.41
CA VAL A 4 35.24 2.54 -19.25
C VAL A 4 33.74 2.49 -19.55
N ASN A 5 32.96 1.83 -18.69
CA ASN A 5 31.51 1.85 -18.77
C ASN A 5 31.03 3.29 -18.52
N GLU A 6 30.78 4.03 -19.60
CA GLU A 6 30.01 5.27 -19.61
C GLU A 6 28.51 4.93 -19.49
N PHE A 7 28.09 4.46 -18.31
CA PHE A 7 26.67 4.37 -17.93
C PHE A 7 26.47 4.87 -16.49
N GLU A 8 27.20 5.94 -16.13
CA GLU A 8 26.86 6.78 -15.00
C GLU A 8 26.50 8.16 -15.55
N ASP A 9 25.39 8.70 -15.05
CA ASP A 9 24.85 10.04 -15.29
C ASP A 9 23.90 10.22 -16.50
N GLU A 10 22.86 9.38 -16.58
CA GLU A 10 21.57 9.96 -16.97
C GLU A 10 21.07 10.82 -15.80
N ILE A 11 21.09 12.13 -16.04
CA ILE A 11 20.51 13.16 -15.19
C ILE A 11 19.01 12.88 -15.09
N PHE A 12 18.61 12.15 -14.06
CA PHE A 12 17.21 11.96 -13.71
C PHE A 12 16.68 13.27 -13.15
N ASP A 13 15.90 13.96 -13.98
CA ASP A 13 15.17 15.16 -13.63
C ASP A 13 14.18 14.82 -12.50
N GLY A 14 14.54 15.10 -11.24
CA GLY A 14 13.67 15.44 -10.10
C GLY A 14 12.46 14.56 -9.72
N GLU A 15 12.17 13.47 -10.39
CA GLU A 15 11.06 12.58 -10.10
C GLU A 15 11.51 11.47 -9.15
N ASN A 16 10.83 11.36 -8.01
CA ASN A 16 10.95 10.18 -7.15
C ASN A 16 10.45 8.97 -7.93
N ILE A 17 11.34 8.32 -8.67
CA ILE A 17 11.06 7.02 -9.27
C ILE A 17 10.91 6.05 -8.11
N ASP A 18 9.67 5.60 -7.89
CA ASP A 18 9.39 4.55 -6.94
C ASP A 18 10.17 3.30 -7.35
N MET A 19 11.11 2.89 -6.50
CA MET A 19 12.06 1.85 -6.82
C MET A 19 11.98 0.81 -5.70
N PRO A 20 11.18 -0.26 -5.87
CA PRO A 20 10.95 -1.22 -4.81
C PRO A 20 12.27 -1.93 -4.47
N SER A 21 12.68 -1.80 -3.21
CA SER A 21 13.89 -2.46 -2.70
C SER A 21 13.63 -3.91 -2.28
N LYS A 22 14.70 -4.68 -2.01
CA LYS A 22 14.59 -6.03 -1.46
C LYS A 22 13.74 -6.09 -0.17
N LYS A 23 13.92 -5.14 0.75
CA LYS A 23 13.15 -5.10 2.00
C LYS A 23 11.68 -4.72 1.76
N HIS A 24 11.43 -3.82 0.81
CA HIS A 24 10.07 -3.47 0.35
C HIS A 24 9.34 -4.70 -0.19
N SER A 25 9.92 -5.33 -1.21
CA SER A 25 9.33 -6.51 -1.87
C SER A 25 9.11 -7.65 -0.88
N GLN A 26 10.05 -7.91 0.03
CA GLN A 26 9.88 -8.94 1.06
C GLN A 26 8.72 -8.63 2.01
N ALA A 27 8.64 -7.40 2.54
CA ALA A 27 7.58 -7.03 3.48
C ALA A 27 6.20 -7.07 2.82
N GLN A 28 6.08 -6.56 1.58
CA GLN A 28 4.85 -6.63 0.78
C GLN A 28 4.43 -8.09 0.56
N THR A 29 5.34 -8.95 0.09
CA THR A 29 5.07 -10.38 -0.16
C THR A 29 4.59 -11.09 1.11
N ASN A 30 5.29 -10.87 2.23
CA ASN A 30 4.98 -11.53 3.49
C ASN A 30 3.61 -11.08 4.04
N ILE A 31 3.31 -9.77 4.01
CA ILE A 31 2.00 -9.25 4.42
C ILE A 31 0.89 -9.81 3.55
N THR A 32 1.05 -9.77 2.23
CA THR A 32 0.06 -10.33 1.29
C THR A 32 -0.17 -11.81 1.56
N GLY A 33 0.88 -12.60 1.75
CA GLY A 33 0.76 -14.04 2.05
C GLY A 33 0.07 -14.31 3.39
N LEU A 34 0.35 -13.51 4.43
CA LEU A 34 -0.32 -13.62 5.72
C LEU A 34 -1.82 -13.31 5.61
N LEU A 35 -2.18 -12.27 4.87
CA LEU A 35 -3.57 -11.85 4.66
C LEU A 35 -4.33 -12.84 3.77
N TYR A 36 -3.71 -13.34 2.70
CA TYR A 36 -4.31 -14.32 1.78
C TYR A 36 -4.65 -15.65 2.45
N ASN A 37 -3.96 -16.00 3.54
CA ASN A 37 -4.26 -17.20 4.31
C ASN A 37 -5.54 -17.09 5.15
N ASP A 38 -6.03 -15.88 5.41
CA ASP A 38 -7.32 -15.66 6.05
C ASP A 38 -8.42 -15.58 4.98
N LYS A 39 -9.34 -16.56 5.00
CA LYS A 39 -10.39 -16.70 3.98
C LYS A 39 -11.46 -15.61 4.03
N ARG A 40 -11.43 -14.73 5.03
CA ARG A 40 -12.29 -13.55 5.09
C ARG A 40 -11.84 -12.43 4.14
N PHE A 41 -10.63 -12.53 3.58
CA PHE A 41 -10.01 -11.46 2.83
C PHE A 41 -9.57 -11.89 1.43
N THR A 42 -9.64 -10.95 0.49
CA THR A 42 -9.09 -11.05 -0.85
C THR A 42 -8.08 -9.93 -1.07
N PRO A 43 -6.76 -10.22 -0.98
CA PRO A 43 -5.73 -9.24 -1.23
C PRO A 43 -5.36 -9.15 -2.73
N PHE A 44 -5.10 -7.92 -3.18
CA PHE A 44 -4.53 -7.60 -4.50
C PHE A 44 -3.26 -6.78 -4.28
N VAL A 45 -2.29 -6.88 -5.19
CA VAL A 45 -1.02 -6.13 -5.11
C VAL A 45 -0.90 -5.18 -6.29
N GLU A 46 -0.29 -4.02 -6.05
CA GLU A 46 -0.06 -2.98 -7.08
C GLU A 46 -1.33 -2.61 -7.86
N LEU A 47 -2.46 -2.53 -7.15
CA LEU A 47 -3.77 -2.28 -7.76
C LEU A 47 -3.96 -0.78 -7.98
N SER A 48 -4.36 -0.41 -9.20
CA SER A 48 -4.74 0.96 -9.55
C SER A 48 -6.19 1.23 -9.15
N LEU A 49 -6.42 2.28 -8.37
CA LEU A 49 -7.72 2.68 -7.83
C LEU A 49 -8.17 3.99 -8.48
N ASP A 50 -9.43 4.04 -8.91
CA ASP A 50 -10.06 5.25 -9.44
C ASP A 50 -10.39 6.23 -8.31
N ALA A 51 -9.62 7.32 -8.26
CA ALA A 51 -9.77 8.40 -7.29
C ALA A 51 -10.42 9.66 -7.90
N SER A 52 -11.02 9.56 -9.09
CA SER A 52 -11.64 10.70 -9.81
C SER A 52 -12.79 11.38 -9.06
N SER A 53 -13.36 10.73 -8.04
CA SER A 53 -14.43 11.27 -7.21
C SER A 53 -13.99 12.36 -6.23
N ILE A 54 -12.68 12.58 -6.05
CA ILE A 54 -12.12 13.61 -5.17
C ILE A 54 -11.01 14.39 -5.88
N ASP A 55 -10.78 15.63 -5.44
CA ASP A 55 -9.59 16.39 -5.86
C ASP A 55 -8.38 15.95 -5.02
N LEU A 56 -7.44 15.21 -5.61
CA LEU A 56 -6.25 14.73 -4.92
C LEU A 56 -5.25 15.86 -4.55
N SER A 57 -5.30 17.00 -5.25
CA SER A 57 -4.40 18.12 -5.00
C SER A 57 -4.64 18.76 -3.63
N GLN A 58 -5.86 18.64 -3.08
CA GLN A 58 -6.18 19.10 -1.72
C GLN A 58 -5.38 18.36 -0.64
N PHE A 59 -4.88 17.16 -0.95
CA PHE A 59 -4.02 16.37 -0.06
C PHE A 59 -2.53 16.61 -0.32
N GLY A 60 -2.15 17.41 -1.32
CA GLY A 60 -0.76 17.61 -1.73
C GLY A 60 -0.22 16.54 -2.68
N LEU A 61 -1.10 15.73 -3.28
CA LEU A 61 -0.72 14.70 -4.25
C LEU A 61 -0.64 15.30 -5.66
N LYS A 62 0.36 14.86 -6.43
CA LYS A 62 0.50 15.24 -7.84
C LYS A 62 -0.39 14.41 -8.79
N ALA A 63 -0.75 13.20 -8.37
CA ALA A 63 -1.69 12.36 -9.10
C ALA A 63 -3.05 13.07 -9.21
N LYS A 64 -3.76 12.87 -10.33
CA LYS A 64 -5.03 13.55 -10.60
C LYS A 64 -6.22 12.71 -10.15
N ASP A 65 -6.28 11.48 -10.65
CA ASP A 65 -7.47 10.63 -10.61
C ASP A 65 -7.16 9.17 -10.27
N GLU A 66 -5.91 8.88 -9.89
CA GLU A 66 -5.44 7.51 -9.69
C GLU A 66 -4.58 7.40 -8.44
N LEU A 67 -4.79 6.32 -7.68
CA LEU A 67 -3.92 5.90 -6.60
C LEU A 67 -3.55 4.43 -6.79
N VAL A 68 -2.26 4.12 -6.87
CA VAL A 68 -1.77 2.73 -6.90
C VAL A 68 -1.37 2.32 -5.49
N SER A 69 -1.97 1.28 -4.91
CA SER A 69 -1.58 0.78 -3.58
C SER A 69 -0.75 -0.49 -3.67
N ASN A 70 0.24 -0.64 -2.78
CA ASN A 70 1.09 -1.84 -2.79
C ASN A 70 0.31 -3.10 -2.42
N VAL A 71 -0.63 -3.00 -1.46
CA VAL A 71 -1.59 -4.08 -1.15
C VAL A 71 -2.96 -3.48 -0.87
N CYS A 72 -3.96 -3.92 -1.62
CA CYS A 72 -5.38 -3.69 -1.36
C CYS A 72 -5.98 -4.95 -0.74
N VAL A 73 -6.90 -4.81 0.21
CA VAL A 73 -7.61 -5.94 0.82
C VAL A 73 -9.10 -5.66 0.83
N TYR A 74 -9.87 -6.62 0.33
CA TYR A 74 -11.32 -6.58 0.30
C TYR A 74 -11.91 -7.70 1.16
N ILE A 75 -12.98 -7.40 1.90
CA ILE A 75 -13.85 -8.41 2.50
C ILE A 75 -14.75 -9.01 1.42
N GLU A 76 -15.32 -8.13 0.59
CA GLU A 76 -16.06 -8.49 -0.61
C GLU A 76 -15.31 -7.90 -1.80
N PRO A 77 -14.61 -8.69 -2.62
CA PRO A 77 -13.87 -8.17 -3.76
C PRO A 77 -14.80 -7.48 -4.78
N PRO A 78 -14.27 -6.62 -5.66
CA PRO A 78 -15.00 -6.20 -6.86
C PRO A 78 -15.41 -7.45 -7.67
N LEU A 79 -16.58 -7.38 -8.30
CA LEU A 79 -17.01 -8.42 -9.22
C LEU A 79 -16.35 -8.15 -10.57
N ASP A 80 -15.85 -9.21 -11.21
CA ASP A 80 -15.47 -9.14 -12.61
C ASP A 80 -16.71 -8.69 -13.41
N GLN A 81 -16.52 -7.79 -14.37
CA GLN A 81 -17.59 -7.47 -15.30
C GLN A 81 -17.88 -8.75 -16.11
N GLU A 82 -19.15 -9.14 -16.23
CA GLU A 82 -19.51 -10.31 -17.04
C GLU A 82 -18.99 -10.07 -18.47
N ASP A 83 -18.03 -10.89 -18.89
CA ASP A 83 -17.26 -10.76 -20.13
C ASP A 83 -18.17 -10.85 -21.37
N ASP A 84 -18.65 -9.69 -21.85
CA ASP A 84 -19.16 -9.56 -23.21
C ASP A 84 -17.97 -9.46 -24.17
N GLU A 85 -17.55 -10.61 -24.67
CA GLU A 85 -16.64 -10.81 -25.81
C GLU A 85 -15.27 -10.11 -25.70
N LEU A 86 -14.30 -10.80 -25.04
CA LEU A 86 -12.82 -10.74 -25.19
C LEU A 86 -11.98 -10.58 -23.91
N GLY A 87 -12.53 -10.80 -22.70
CA GLY A 87 -11.70 -10.83 -21.48
C GLY A 87 -11.19 -9.45 -21.10
N PHE A 88 -12.10 -8.49 -20.91
CA PHE A 88 -11.74 -7.12 -20.55
C PHE A 88 -11.28 -7.07 -19.09
N ASP A 89 -10.03 -6.66 -18.87
CA ASP A 89 -9.47 -6.42 -17.53
C ASP A 89 -9.76 -4.98 -17.07
N GLU A 90 -10.15 -4.82 -15.80
CA GLU A 90 -10.40 -3.52 -15.20
C GLU A 90 -9.06 -2.86 -14.84
N ILE A 91 -8.60 -1.93 -15.70
CA ILE A 91 -7.31 -1.24 -15.52
C ILE A 91 -7.31 -0.35 -14.26
N ARG A 92 -8.45 0.23 -13.90
CA ARG A 92 -8.61 1.10 -12.71
C ARG A 92 -9.87 0.68 -11.95
N VAL A 93 -9.67 0.19 -10.74
CA VAL A 93 -10.76 -0.35 -9.92
C VAL A 93 -11.53 0.78 -9.26
N THR A 94 -12.84 0.86 -9.53
CA THR A 94 -13.70 1.89 -8.91
C THR A 94 -14.08 1.58 -7.47
N LYS A 95 -14.18 0.29 -7.11
CA LYS A 95 -14.47 -0.12 -5.74
C LYS A 95 -13.23 0.08 -4.86
N MET A 96 -13.31 0.97 -3.89
CA MET A 96 -12.21 1.17 -2.92
C MET A 96 -12.04 -0.05 -2.00
N PRO A 97 -10.80 -0.40 -1.61
CA PRO A 97 -10.55 -1.49 -0.69
C PRO A 97 -11.03 -1.17 0.72
N ASP A 98 -11.32 -2.20 1.50
CA ASP A 98 -11.59 -2.04 2.92
C ASP A 98 -10.30 -1.67 3.69
N LEU A 99 -9.15 -2.20 3.24
CA LEU A 99 -7.82 -1.89 3.76
C LEU A 99 -6.82 -1.62 2.62
N ALA A 100 -6.10 -0.51 2.72
CA ALA A 100 -4.98 -0.17 1.85
C ALA A 100 -3.65 -0.19 2.61
N ILE A 101 -2.60 -0.77 2.04
CA ILE A 101 -1.28 -0.89 2.68
C ILE A 101 -0.22 -0.29 1.75
N GLU A 102 0.53 0.66 2.29
CA GLU A 102 1.68 1.28 1.64
C GLU A 102 2.96 0.76 2.30
N VAL A 103 3.90 0.31 1.48
CA VAL A 103 5.21 -0.16 1.93
C VAL A 103 6.25 0.86 1.50
N LEU A 104 6.93 1.48 2.47
CA LEU A 104 7.91 2.52 2.17
C LEU A 104 9.11 1.95 1.41
N SER A 105 9.34 2.43 0.19
CA SER A 105 10.57 2.18 -0.56
C SER A 105 11.67 3.19 -0.17
N PRO A 106 12.98 2.87 -0.35
CA PRO A 106 14.06 3.71 0.19
C PRO A 106 14.16 5.14 -0.37
N LYS A 107 13.67 5.36 -1.60
CA LYS A 107 13.69 6.66 -2.27
C LYS A 107 12.38 7.42 -2.12
N GLN A 108 11.34 6.77 -1.59
CA GLN A 108 10.03 7.37 -1.47
C GLN A 108 9.95 8.33 -0.28
N ILE A 109 9.25 9.45 -0.48
CA ILE A 109 9.02 10.43 0.57
C ILE A 109 7.85 9.94 1.44
N ILE A 110 8.09 9.83 2.75
CA ILE A 110 7.06 9.38 3.70
C ILE A 110 5.82 10.28 3.71
N ASN A 111 5.99 11.59 3.50
CA ASN A 111 4.85 12.54 3.45
C ASN A 111 3.90 12.23 2.29
N ASP A 112 4.43 11.82 1.13
CA ASP A 112 3.58 11.46 -0.02
C ASP A 112 2.70 10.25 0.33
N LEU A 113 3.25 9.26 1.03
CA LEU A 113 2.47 8.12 1.54
C LEU A 113 1.42 8.54 2.58
N LEU A 114 1.75 9.47 3.48
CA LEU A 114 0.78 10.00 4.45
C LEU A 114 -0.34 10.78 3.75
N PHE A 115 -0.06 11.46 2.65
CA PHE A 115 -1.08 12.11 1.82
C PHE A 115 -1.97 11.09 1.11
N LYS A 116 -1.40 10.01 0.56
CA LYS A 116 -2.19 8.87 0.03
C LYS A 116 -3.12 8.27 1.08
N ILE A 117 -2.62 8.04 2.29
CA ILE A 117 -3.44 7.53 3.41
C ILE A 117 -4.63 8.46 3.72
N LYS A 118 -4.42 9.79 3.72
CA LYS A 118 -5.54 10.73 3.90
C LYS A 118 -6.55 10.66 2.76
N ALA A 119 -6.08 10.53 1.51
CA ALA A 119 -6.94 10.39 0.36
C ALA A 119 -7.75 9.08 0.40
N TYR A 120 -7.13 7.95 0.78
CA TYR A 120 -7.84 6.68 0.99
C TYR A 120 -8.98 6.81 2.00
N PHE A 121 -8.75 7.48 3.14
CA PHE A 121 -9.83 7.72 4.10
C PHE A 121 -10.94 8.63 3.54
N ALA A 122 -10.60 9.63 2.72
CA ALA A 122 -11.58 10.48 2.06
C ALA A 122 -12.41 9.70 1.00
N LEU A 123 -11.82 8.65 0.44
CA LEU A 123 -12.45 7.71 -0.50
C LEU A 123 -13.21 6.56 0.20
N GLY A 124 -13.23 6.53 1.55
CA GLY A 124 -14.02 5.57 2.33
C GLY A 124 -13.29 4.28 2.71
N VAL A 125 -11.97 4.18 2.49
CA VAL A 125 -11.15 3.06 3.00
C VAL A 125 -11.21 3.04 4.53
N LYS A 126 -11.42 1.87 5.12
CA LYS A 126 -11.73 1.73 6.57
C LYS A 126 -10.48 1.74 7.43
N SER A 127 -9.39 1.15 6.93
CA SER A 127 -8.10 1.12 7.60
C SER A 127 -6.96 1.30 6.60
N CYS A 128 -5.85 1.92 7.03
CA CYS A 128 -4.66 2.03 6.19
C CYS A 128 -3.41 1.66 6.98
N TRP A 129 -2.48 0.93 6.37
CA TRP A 129 -1.22 0.58 7.00
C TRP A 129 -0.05 1.26 6.29
N LEU A 130 0.90 1.80 7.05
CA LEU A 130 2.21 2.24 6.57
C LEU A 130 3.28 1.31 7.12
N VAL A 131 3.92 0.56 6.25
CA VAL A 131 5.00 -0.37 6.59
C VAL A 131 6.33 0.31 6.28
N MET A 132 7.26 0.30 7.23
CA MET A 132 8.60 0.89 7.10
C MET A 132 9.66 -0.20 7.28
N PRO A 133 10.00 -0.96 6.21
CA PRO A 133 10.82 -2.17 6.34
C PRO A 133 12.24 -1.93 6.84
N SER A 134 12.83 -0.76 6.53
CA SER A 134 14.21 -0.45 6.92
C SER A 134 14.40 -0.39 8.43
N VAL A 135 13.36 0.06 9.15
CA VAL A 135 13.33 0.21 10.61
C VAL A 135 12.38 -0.78 11.29
N GLN A 136 11.73 -1.66 10.50
CA GLN A 136 10.79 -2.68 10.98
C GLN A 136 9.62 -2.11 11.81
N ILE A 137 9.05 -1.00 11.34
CA ILE A 137 7.90 -0.36 12.00
C ILE A 137 6.66 -0.52 11.12
N ILE A 138 5.51 -0.76 11.74
CA ILE A 138 4.21 -0.71 11.06
C ILE A 138 3.30 0.26 11.81
N LYS A 139 2.71 1.20 11.08
CA LYS A 139 1.66 2.08 11.60
C LYS A 139 0.32 1.68 11.02
N VAL A 140 -0.63 1.37 11.88
CA VAL A 140 -2.03 1.08 11.52
C VAL A 140 -2.85 2.33 11.80
N TYR A 141 -3.44 2.90 10.77
CA TYR A 141 -4.30 4.07 10.83
C TYR A 141 -5.77 3.67 10.74
N SER A 142 -6.60 4.31 11.54
CA SER A 142 -8.06 4.16 11.49
C SER A 142 -8.76 5.48 11.84
N GLN A 143 -10.06 5.56 11.56
CA GLN A 143 -10.87 6.72 11.94
C GLN A 143 -11.56 6.51 13.29
N ALA A 144 -11.43 7.49 14.18
CA ALA A 144 -12.19 7.61 15.42
C ALA A 144 -13.06 8.88 15.33
N GLY A 145 -14.27 8.72 14.78
CA GLY A 145 -15.10 9.85 14.37
C GLY A 145 -14.42 10.64 13.25
N ALA A 146 -14.28 11.96 13.42
CA ALA A 146 -13.64 12.82 12.43
C ALA A 146 -12.10 12.83 12.46
N LYS A 147 -11.47 12.07 13.38
CA LYS A 147 -10.01 12.07 13.55
C LYS A 147 -9.39 10.77 13.05
N ILE A 148 -8.29 10.89 12.31
CA ILE A 148 -7.42 9.75 12.02
C ILE A 148 -6.50 9.52 13.23
N VAL A 149 -6.50 8.30 13.75
CA VAL A 149 -5.61 7.85 14.82
C VAL A 149 -4.67 6.79 14.29
N ALA A 150 -3.54 6.59 14.96
CA ALA A 150 -2.54 5.61 14.56
C ALA A 150 -2.03 4.79 15.74
N LYS A 151 -1.88 3.49 15.57
CA LYS A 151 -1.15 2.59 16.47
C LYS A 151 0.16 2.18 15.78
N THR A 152 1.25 2.13 16.53
CA THR A 152 2.58 1.79 16.01
C THR A 152 3.00 0.45 16.61
N PHE A 153 3.51 -0.44 15.77
CA PHE A 153 3.96 -1.77 16.15
C PHE A 153 5.40 -2.00 15.70
N GLU A 154 6.19 -2.67 16.55
CA GLU A 154 7.61 -2.95 16.34
C GLU A 154 7.95 -4.37 16.84
N PRO A 155 8.68 -5.21 16.09
CA PRO A 155 8.96 -6.60 16.47
C PRO A 155 9.68 -6.79 17.81
N GLN A 156 10.36 -5.77 18.32
CA GLN A 156 11.05 -5.81 19.60
C GLN A 156 10.09 -5.63 20.79
N ARG A 157 8.91 -5.07 20.56
CA ARG A 157 7.94 -4.71 21.60
C ARG A 157 6.64 -5.50 21.49
N ASP A 158 6.23 -5.82 20.27
CA ASP A 158 4.95 -6.41 19.96
C ASP A 158 5.11 -7.80 19.36
N THR A 159 4.20 -8.71 19.71
CA THR A 159 4.11 -10.05 19.10
C THR A 159 3.23 -10.07 17.86
N GLU A 160 2.26 -9.16 17.81
CA GLU A 160 1.29 -9.08 16.72
C GLU A 160 0.94 -7.63 16.37
N ILE A 161 0.62 -7.42 15.10
CA ILE A 161 -0.05 -6.23 14.58
C ILE A 161 -1.54 -6.44 14.82
N VAL A 162 -2.21 -5.45 15.40
CA VAL A 162 -3.65 -5.50 15.64
C VAL A 162 -4.32 -4.35 14.91
N ASP A 163 -5.21 -4.70 13.98
CA ASP A 163 -6.15 -3.78 13.35
C ASP A 163 -7.57 -4.16 13.80
N GLU A 164 -8.12 -3.36 14.70
CA GLU A 164 -9.44 -3.58 15.30
C GLU A 164 -10.58 -3.30 14.31
N VAL A 165 -10.36 -2.46 13.30
CA VAL A 165 -11.41 -2.12 12.32
C VAL A 165 -11.64 -3.27 11.36
N MET A 166 -10.55 -3.90 10.93
CA MET A 166 -10.58 -5.04 10.01
C MET A 166 -10.63 -6.40 10.73
N ASP A 167 -10.55 -6.42 12.06
CA ASP A 167 -10.39 -7.64 12.87
C ASP A 167 -9.21 -8.52 12.40
N ILE A 168 -8.06 -7.87 12.21
CA ILE A 168 -6.80 -8.51 11.78
C ILE A 168 -5.84 -8.59 12.96
N ARG A 169 -5.26 -9.79 13.14
CA ARG A 169 -4.12 -10.04 14.04
C ARG A 169 -3.04 -10.81 13.29
N LEU A 170 -1.88 -10.19 13.08
CA LEU A 170 -0.77 -10.81 12.33
C LEU A 170 0.53 -10.83 13.15
N PRO A 171 1.30 -11.93 13.16
CA PRO A 171 2.57 -11.98 13.86
C PRO A 171 3.60 -11.04 13.19
N ILE A 172 3.95 -9.94 13.86
CA ILE A 172 4.74 -8.86 13.24
C ILE A 172 6.12 -9.32 12.76
N GLN A 173 6.74 -10.27 13.47
CA GLN A 173 8.05 -10.80 13.11
C GLN A 173 8.02 -11.43 11.71
N LYS A 174 6.92 -12.12 11.34
CA LYS A 174 6.79 -12.78 10.04
C LYS A 174 6.72 -11.79 8.88
N VAL A 175 6.38 -10.51 9.13
CA VAL A 175 6.44 -9.48 8.09
C VAL A 175 7.89 -9.24 7.64
N PHE A 176 8.85 -9.26 8.56
CA PHE A 176 10.23 -8.83 8.27
C PHE A 176 11.25 -9.97 8.16
N THR A 177 10.92 -11.19 8.61
CA THR A 177 11.83 -12.35 8.55
C THR A 177 11.67 -13.14 7.24
N ARG A 178 12.71 -13.93 6.91
CA ARG A 178 12.61 -14.97 5.86
C ARG A 178 12.01 -16.25 6.44
N HIS A 179 11.30 -16.98 5.60
CA HIS A 179 10.92 -18.38 5.85
C HIS A 179 12.10 -19.31 5.55
#